data_AF-A0A2N0MBX7-F1
#
_entry.id   AF-A0A2N0MBX7-F1
#
_cell.length_a   1.000
_cell.length_b   1.000
_cell.length_c   1.000
_cell.angle_alpha   90.00
_cell.angle_beta   90.00
_cell.angle_gamma   90.00
#
_symmetry.space_group_name_H-M   'P 1'
#
loop_
_entity.id
_entity.type
_entity.pdbx_description
1 polymer ?
#
loop_
_entity_poly.entity_id
_entity_poly.type
_entity_poly.pdbx_seq_one_letter_code
_entity_poly.pdbx_strand_id
1 'polypeptide(L)' 'MVVDSETIIVVGITSPDATVSINGNLAIPDVEGRFALDMAIMPWENPLAIEVIATSLTGESLSLVRTVIFIP' A
#
# COMPACT_ATOMS: atom_id res chain seq x y z
N MET A 1 -2.15 13.11 2.15
CA MET A 1 -3.24 12.78 3.10
C MET A 1 -2.75 13.15 4.49
N VAL A 2 -3.60 13.68 5.36
CA VAL A 2 -3.25 13.94 6.78
C VAL A 2 -3.97 12.92 7.64
N VAL A 3 -3.29 12.33 8.62
CA VAL A 3 -3.84 11.32 9.56
C VAL A 3 -3.37 11.61 10.99
N ASP A 4 -4.13 11.17 11.98
CA ASP A 4 -3.90 11.30 13.42
C ASP A 4 -3.86 9.94 14.16
N SER A 5 -3.88 8.84 13.39
CA SER A 5 -3.73 7.47 13.90
C SER A 5 -2.33 6.92 13.59
N GLU A 6 -1.75 6.20 14.55
CA GLU A 6 -0.49 5.45 14.39
C GLU A 6 -0.65 4.20 13.51
N THR A 7 -1.86 3.90 13.04
CA THR A 7 -2.15 2.82 12.12
C THR A 7 -2.96 3.32 10.93
N ILE A 8 -2.61 2.84 9.75
CA ILE A 8 -3.37 3.05 8.52
C ILE A 8 -3.60 1.73 7.80
N ILE A 9 -4.71 1.64 7.10
CA ILE A 9 -5.01 0.53 6.20
C ILE A 9 -4.84 1.01 4.76
N VAL A 10 -3.99 0.33 4.00
CA VAL A 10 -3.86 0.55 2.56
C VAL A 10 -4.76 -0.45 1.86
N VAL A 11 -5.82 0.06 1.22
CA VAL A 11 -6.76 -0.75 0.45
C VAL A 11 -6.69 -0.42 -1.03
N GLY A 12 -6.93 -1.41 -1.88
CA GLY A 12 -6.96 -1.20 -3.32
C GLY A 12 -7.53 -2.39 -4.08
N ILE A 13 -7.58 -2.22 -5.41
CA ILE A 13 -7.99 -3.24 -6.37
C ILE A 13 -6.89 -3.33 -7.43
N THR A 14 -6.52 -4.55 -7.78
CA THR A 14 -5.58 -4.88 -8.87
C THR A 14 -6.17 -6.01 -9.72
N SER A 15 -5.43 -6.49 -10.71
CA SER A 15 -5.77 -7.76 -11.37
C SER A 15 -5.66 -8.92 -10.36
N PRO A 16 -6.62 -9.88 -10.31
CA PRO A 16 -6.58 -10.99 -9.35
C PRO A 16 -5.33 -11.88 -9.42
N ASP A 17 -4.60 -11.84 -10.54
CA ASP A 17 -3.36 -12.59 -10.78
C ASP A 17 -2.08 -11.79 -10.47
N ALA A 18 -2.21 -10.55 -9.96
CA ALA A 18 -1.08 -9.69 -9.64
C ALA A 18 -0.53 -9.96 -8.23
N THR A 19 0.78 -9.79 -8.07
CA THR A 19 1.41 -9.63 -6.75
C THR A 19 1.44 -8.15 -6.40
N VAL A 20 1.02 -7.78 -5.19
CA VAL A 20 1.09 -6.40 -4.70
C VAL A 20 2.12 -6.29 -3.58
N SER A 21 2.97 -5.28 -3.64
CA SER A 21 3.84 -4.87 -2.54
C SER A 21 3.50 -3.44 -2.10
N ILE A 22 3.58 -3.20 -0.80
CA ILE A 22 3.30 -1.91 -0.17
C ILE A 22 4.49 -1.61 0.74
N ASN A 23 5.32 -0.63 0.35
CA ASN A 23 6.62 -0.37 0.98
C ASN A 23 7.46 -1.66 1.16
N GLY A 24 7.41 -2.57 0.18
CA GLY A 24 8.10 -3.86 0.21
C GLY A 24 7.38 -4.99 0.94
N ASN A 25 6.30 -4.73 1.68
CA ASN A 25 5.48 -5.77 2.32
C ASN A 25 4.45 -6.32 1.34
N LEU A 26 4.28 -7.64 1.29
CA LEU A 26 3.33 -8.27 0.38
C LEU A 26 1.88 -8.10 0.87
N ALA A 27 1.00 -7.68 -0.03
CA ALA A 27 -0.43 -7.73 0.13
C ALA A 27 -0.99 -8.69 -0.93
N ILE A 28 -1.67 -9.76 -0.50
CA ILE A 28 -2.18 -10.79 -1.42
C ILE A 28 -3.61 -10.38 -1.82
N PRO A 29 -3.88 -10.14 -3.12
CA PRO A 29 -5.24 -9.89 -3.58
C PRO A 29 -6.14 -11.11 -3.42
N ASP A 30 -7.42 -10.89 -3.15
CA ASP A 30 -8.45 -11.93 -3.20
C ASP A 30 -8.84 -12.29 -4.65
N VAL A 31 -9.81 -13.19 -4.81
CA VAL A 31 -10.26 -13.65 -6.13
C VAL A 31 -10.94 -12.56 -6.96
N GLU A 32 -11.36 -11.46 -6.33
CA GLU A 32 -11.85 -10.25 -6.98
C GLU A 32 -10.75 -9.17 -7.16
N GLY A 33 -9.50 -9.47 -6.79
CA GLY A 33 -8.36 -8.56 -6.91
C GLY A 33 -8.29 -7.49 -5.82
N ARG A 34 -9.10 -7.57 -4.76
CA ARG A 34 -9.04 -6.63 -3.64
C ARG A 34 -7.91 -7.01 -2.70
N PHE A 35 -7.19 -6.02 -2.20
CA PHE A 35 -6.17 -6.22 -1.18
C PHE A 35 -6.32 -5.19 -0.06
N ALA A 36 -5.84 -5.55 1.11
CA ALA A 36 -5.72 -4.68 2.27
C ALA A 36 -4.43 -5.03 3.03
N LEU A 37 -3.75 -4.02 3.54
CA LEU A 37 -2.62 -4.20 4.45
C LEU A 37 -2.65 -3.12 5.53
N ASP A 38 -2.61 -3.55 6.78
CA ASP A 38 -2.40 -2.67 7.92
C ASP A 38 -0.91 -2.30 8.03
N MET A 39 -0.65 -1.01 8.21
CA MET A 39 0.70 -0.50 8.44
C MET A 39 0.72 0.38 9.69
N ALA A 40 1.73 0.18 10.51
CA ALA A 40 2.08 1.12 11.56
C ALA A 40 2.77 2.33 10.95
N ILE A 41 2.46 3.52 11.47
CA ILE A 41 3.17 4.77 11.17
C ILE A 41 4.04 5.08 12.36
N MET A 42 5.33 5.28 12.12
CA MET A 42 6.24 5.74 13.16
C MET A 42 6.45 7.26 13.06
N PRO A 43 6.49 8.01 14.17
CA PRO A 43 6.65 9.47 14.13
C PRO A 43 7.91 9.94 13.37
N TRP A 44 8.98 9.14 13.36
CA TRP A 44 10.22 9.47 12.63
C TRP A 44 10.13 9.24 11.11
N GLU A 45 9.08 8.59 10.62
CA GLU A 45 8.83 8.37 9.19
C GLU A 45 8.01 9.50 8.56
N ASN A 46 7.61 10.52 9.33
CA ASN A 46 6.76 11.62 8.87
C ASN A 46 7.57 12.71 8.12
N PRO A 47 7.22 13.07 6.86
CA PRO A 47 6.11 12.55 6.06
C PRO A 47 6.42 11.18 5.45
N LEU A 48 5.45 10.27 5.55
CA LEU A 48 5.57 8.89 5.07
C LEU A 48 5.17 8.80 3.59
N ALA A 49 6.05 8.26 2.77
CA ALA A 49 5.71 7.85 1.40
C ALA A 49 5.22 6.39 1.40
N ILE A 50 4.02 6.17 0.89
CA ILE A 50 3.47 4.84 0.67
C ILE A 50 3.59 4.54 -0.81
N GLU A 51 4.50 3.66 -1.18
CA GLU A 51 4.63 3.10 -2.51
C GLU A 51 3.87 1.78 -2.59
N VAL A 52 2.97 1.69 -3.57
CA VAL A 52 2.27 0.46 -3.93
C VAL A 52 2.77 0.05 -5.31
N ILE A 53 3.26 -1.18 -5.44
CA ILE A 53 3.67 -1.77 -6.72
C ILE A 53 2.81 -3.01 -6.95
N ALA A 54 2.15 -3.06 -8.11
CA ALA A 54 1.43 -4.25 -8.55
C ALA A 54 2.14 -4.81 -9.79
N THR A 55 2.48 -6.09 -9.76
CA THR A 55 3.10 -6.80 -10.89
C THR A 55 2.20 -7.95 -11.34
N SER A 56 1.80 -7.95 -12.60
CA SER A 56 0.96 -9.01 -13.20
C SER A 56 1.77 -10.27 -13.47
N LEU A 57 1.08 -11.37 -13.79
CA LEU A 57 1.72 -12.64 -14.17
C LEU A 57 2.59 -12.52 -15.43
N THR A 58 2.29 -11.57 -16.33
CA THR A 58 3.10 -11.30 -17.53
C THR A 58 4.34 -10.46 -17.25
N GLY A 59 4.53 -10.02 -16.00
CA GLY A 59 5.65 -9.19 -15.56
C GLY A 59 5.44 -7.68 -15.75
N GLU A 60 4.28 -7.25 -16.25
CA GLU A 60 3.94 -5.82 -16.30
C GLU A 60 3.78 -5.27 -14.88
N SER A 61 4.34 -4.10 -14.61
CA SER A 61 4.27 -3.47 -13.29
C SER A 61 3.73 -2.05 -13.35
N LEU A 62 2.85 -1.71 -12.41
CA LEU A 62 2.37 -0.36 -12.17
C LEU A 62 2.73 0.06 -10.74
N SER A 63 3.06 1.32 -10.55
CA SER A 63 3.33 1.89 -9.23
C SER A 63 2.52 3.15 -8.94
N LEU A 64 2.21 3.34 -7.65
CA LEU A 64 1.55 4.52 -7.14
C LEU A 64 2.24 4.94 -5.84
N VAL A 65 2.61 6.22 -5.74
CA VAL A 65 3.11 6.81 -4.50
C VAL A 65 2.08 7.77 -3.91
N ARG A 66 1.80 7.62 -2.62
CA ARG A 66 0.94 8.51 -1.84
C ARG A 66 1.68 9.00 -0.59
N THR A 67 1.78 10.32 -0.44
CA THR A 67 2.36 10.94 0.75
C THR A 67 1.31 11.07 1.86
N VAL A 68 1.66 10.60 3.05
CA VAL A 68 0.90 10.70 4.30
C VAL A 68 1.66 11.57 5.29
N ILE A 69 0.95 12.52 5.89
CA ILE A 69 1.45 13.41 6.94
C ILE A 69 0.75 12.99 8.23
N PHE A 70 1.52 12.55 9.22
CA PHE A 70 1.00 12.19 10.54
C PHE A 70 1.06 13.40 11.47
N ILE A 71 -0.04 13.70 12.15
CA ILE A 71 -0.15 14.75 13.16
C ILE A 71 -0.82 14.12 14.39
N PRO A 72 -0.08 13.88 15.49
CA PRO A 72 -0.63 13.31 16.72
C PRO A 72 -1.63 14.23 17.42
#